data_AF-A0AAD4W819-F1
#
_entry.id   AF-A0AAD4W819-F1
#
_cell.length_a   1.000
_cell.length_b   1.000
_cell.length_c   1.000
_cell.angle_alpha   90.00
_cell.angle_beta   90.00
_cell.angle_gamma   90.00
#
_symmetry.space_group_name_H-M   'P 1'
#
loop_
_entity.id
_entity.type
_entity.pdbx_description
1 polymer ?
#
loop_
_entity_poly.entity_id
_entity_poly.type
_entity_poly.pdbx_seq_one_letter_code
_entity_poly.pdbx_strand_id
1 'polypeptide(L)'
;MGRKKNCLFVEPTQTQNSTRLDSFLNCLQRIISVNQETEKAEKEETNQRRNMWKSCNTTHLILFLLFISGLAVLTPILATDHIVGANRGWNPGINYTLWANNQTFYVGDLISFRYPKNQYNVFEVNQTGYDNCTLDSAVGNWSSGKDFIPLNHAKRYYFICGNGQCYNGMKVSVVVHPLPSPPKAAPGAHNSSSESAVLVVPRQGFRALAVSLAMLCFGFGWV
;
A
#
# COMPACT_ATOMS: atom_id res chain seq x y z
N MET A 1 39.92 -19.72 26.44
CA MET A 1 40.72 -20.18 27.59
C MET A 1 41.45 -21.46 27.20
N GLY A 2 42.75 -21.38 26.89
CA GLY A 2 43.54 -22.51 26.42
C GLY A 2 43.87 -23.51 27.54
N ARG A 3 43.78 -24.81 27.24
CA ARG A 3 44.42 -25.87 28.02
C ARG A 3 45.61 -26.40 27.23
N LYS A 4 46.80 -25.85 27.51
CA LYS A 4 48.07 -26.49 27.17
C LYS A 4 48.17 -27.78 27.99
N LYS A 5 48.13 -28.95 27.35
CA LYS A 5 48.49 -30.22 28.00
C LYS A 5 49.95 -30.51 27.64
N ASN A 6 50.80 -30.43 28.65
CA ASN A 6 52.22 -30.77 28.59
C ASN A 6 52.38 -32.26 28.28
N CYS A 7 52.99 -32.60 27.15
CA CYS A 7 53.61 -33.92 26.97
C CYS A 7 55.03 -33.82 27.52
N LEU A 8 55.23 -34.33 28.74
CA LEU A 8 56.55 -34.48 29.35
C LEU A 8 57.36 -35.51 28.55
N PHE A 9 58.57 -35.12 28.18
CA PHE A 9 59.57 -35.93 27.51
C PHE A 9 60.28 -36.80 28.56
N VAL A 10 60.15 -38.12 28.46
CA VAL A 10 60.93 -39.09 29.24
C VAL A 10 61.84 -39.83 28.27
N GLU A 11 63.15 -39.77 28.51
CA GLU A 11 64.15 -40.62 27.87
C GLU A 11 64.62 -41.64 28.91
N PRO A 12 64.68 -42.95 28.59
CA PRO A 12 66.01 -43.50 28.30
C PRO A 12 66.08 -44.69 27.31
N THR A 13 67.25 -44.78 26.66
CA THR A 13 68.07 -45.97 26.31
C THR A 13 67.52 -47.14 25.46
N GLN A 14 68.01 -47.18 24.21
CA GLN A 14 68.64 -48.32 23.49
C GLN A 14 68.07 -49.73 23.67
N THR A 15 66.91 -49.99 23.06
CA THR A 15 66.59 -51.23 22.30
C THR A 15 65.17 -51.07 21.76
N GLN A 16 64.92 -50.40 20.62
CA GLN A 16 63.58 -50.36 20.00
C GLN A 16 63.51 -49.42 18.77
N ASN A 17 63.77 -49.94 17.56
CA ASN A 17 63.42 -49.21 16.32
C ASN A 17 61.93 -49.43 15.95
N SER A 18 61.31 -50.52 16.39
CA SER A 18 59.91 -50.84 16.06
C SER A 18 58.89 -50.05 16.90
N THR A 19 59.01 -50.02 18.24
CA THR A 19 58.02 -49.34 19.10
C THR A 19 58.08 -47.83 19.04
N ARG A 20 59.23 -47.25 18.65
CA ARG A 20 59.37 -45.80 18.48
C ARG A 20 58.50 -45.32 17.32
N LEU A 21 58.48 -46.05 16.21
CA LEU A 21 57.63 -45.76 15.04
C LEU A 21 56.15 -45.89 15.39
N ASP A 22 55.77 -46.94 16.13
CA ASP A 22 54.39 -47.15 16.59
C ASP A 22 53.91 -46.04 17.53
N SER A 23 54.78 -45.56 18.42
CA SER A 23 54.48 -44.42 19.29
C SER A 23 54.26 -43.13 18.50
N PHE A 24 55.05 -42.90 17.44
CA PHE A 24 54.86 -41.73 16.56
C PHE A 24 53.55 -41.83 15.77
N LEU A 25 53.23 -42.99 15.20
CA LEU A 25 51.97 -43.25 14.48
C LEU A 25 50.75 -43.04 15.39
N ASN A 26 50.80 -43.54 16.62
CA ASN A 26 49.71 -43.34 17.60
C ASN A 26 49.53 -41.86 17.99
N CYS A 27 50.62 -41.10 18.09
CA CYS A 27 50.55 -39.67 18.36
C CYS A 27 49.92 -38.90 17.19
N LEU A 28 50.36 -39.19 15.96
CA LEU A 28 49.79 -38.59 14.75
C LEU A 28 48.30 -38.89 14.61
N GLN A 29 47.89 -40.12 14.86
CA GLN A 29 46.47 -40.51 14.79
C GLN A 29 45.62 -39.73 15.80
N ARG A 30 46.13 -39.49 17.02
CA ARG A 30 45.45 -38.65 18.02
C ARG A 30 45.36 -37.20 17.61
N ILE A 31 46.43 -36.64 17.02
CA ILE A 31 46.43 -35.25 16.52
C ILE A 31 45.39 -35.09 15.41
N ILE A 32 45.31 -36.04 14.47
CA ILE A 32 44.30 -36.03 13.40
C ILE A 32 42.89 -36.09 13.99
N SER A 33 42.65 -36.97 14.96
CA SER A 33 41.34 -37.09 15.62
C SER A 33 40.93 -35.81 16.35
N VAL A 34 41.87 -35.17 17.08
CA VAL A 34 41.61 -33.91 17.78
C VAL A 34 41.36 -32.77 16.80
N ASN A 35 42.14 -32.70 15.71
CA ASN A 35 41.96 -31.68 14.67
C ASN A 35 40.57 -31.81 14.01
N GLN A 36 40.14 -33.04 13.71
CA GLN A 36 38.81 -33.30 13.14
C GLN A 36 37.66 -32.93 14.11
N GLU A 37 37.82 -33.16 15.41
CA GLU A 37 36.84 -32.73 16.42
C GLU A 37 36.78 -31.21 16.53
N THR A 38 37.94 -30.54 16.50
CA THR A 38 37.98 -29.07 16.54
C THR A 38 37.33 -28.44 15.31
N GLU A 39 37.54 -29.00 14.12
CA GLU A 39 36.89 -28.51 12.89
C GLU A 39 35.37 -28.74 12.89
N LYS A 40 34.90 -29.84 13.50
CA LYS A 40 33.46 -30.09 13.64
C LYS A 40 32.79 -29.08 14.58
N ALA A 41 33.40 -28.81 15.73
CA ALA A 41 32.88 -27.85 16.70
C ALA A 41 32.79 -26.43 16.13
N GLU A 42 33.80 -26.00 15.35
CA GLU A 42 33.79 -24.69 14.68
C GLU A 42 32.71 -24.59 13.60
N LYS A 43 32.48 -25.66 12.83
CA LYS A 43 31.39 -25.72 11.84
C LYS A 43 30.02 -25.67 12.49
N GLU A 44 29.84 -26.26 13.66
CA GLU A 44 28.56 -26.23 14.37
C GLU A 44 28.26 -24.84 14.96
N GLU A 45 29.25 -24.17 15.55
CA GLU A 45 29.11 -22.80 16.07
C GLU A 45 28.83 -21.78 14.94
N THR A 46 29.52 -21.92 13.80
CA THR A 46 29.27 -21.06 12.62
C THR A 46 27.89 -21.34 12.01
N ASN A 47 27.42 -22.59 11.99
CA ASN A 47 26.06 -22.90 11.56
C ASN A 47 25.02 -22.33 12.53
N GLN A 48 25.28 -22.40 13.84
CA GLN A 48 24.43 -21.81 14.88
C GLN A 48 24.35 -20.28 14.76
N ARG A 49 25.48 -19.59 14.55
CA ARG A 49 25.50 -18.14 14.29
C ARG A 49 24.71 -17.76 13.04
N ARG A 50 24.85 -18.52 11.94
CA ARG A 50 24.08 -18.29 10.70
C ARG A 50 22.59 -18.50 10.90
N ASN A 51 22.17 -19.50 11.67
CA ASN A 51 20.76 -19.78 11.93
C ASN A 51 20.12 -18.70 12.81
N MET A 52 20.88 -18.14 13.76
CA MET A 52 20.42 -17.07 14.65
C MET A 52 20.13 -15.76 13.91
N TRP A 53 20.98 -15.36 12.96
CA TRP A 53 20.74 -14.17 12.11
C TRP A 53 19.53 -14.34 11.18
N LYS A 54 19.35 -15.53 10.60
CA LYS A 54 18.19 -15.85 9.77
C LYS A 54 16.89 -15.80 10.58
N SER A 55 16.89 -16.37 11.79
CA SER A 55 15.69 -16.40 12.63
C SER A 55 15.22 -15.01 13.07
N CYS A 56 16.14 -14.10 13.39
CA CYS A 56 15.79 -12.75 13.86
C CYS A 56 15.26 -11.86 12.70
N ASN A 57 15.88 -11.93 11.51
CA ASN A 57 15.46 -11.14 10.36
C ASN A 57 14.15 -11.65 9.74
N THR A 58 13.96 -12.98 9.69
CA THR A 58 12.76 -13.58 9.11
C THR A 58 11.50 -13.34 9.97
N THR A 59 11.59 -13.33 11.31
CA THR A 59 10.42 -13.05 12.17
C THR A 59 9.93 -11.61 12.04
N HIS A 60 10.84 -10.63 11.98
CA HIS A 60 10.48 -9.22 11.79
C HIS A 60 9.88 -8.97 10.39
N LEU A 61 10.43 -9.61 9.36
CA LEU A 61 9.89 -9.53 8.00
C LEU A 61 8.47 -10.11 7.91
N ILE A 62 8.21 -11.26 8.56
CA ILE A 62 6.86 -11.87 8.59
C ILE A 62 5.87 -10.96 9.34
N LEU A 63 6.24 -10.42 10.51
CA LEU A 63 5.37 -9.51 11.26
C LEU A 63 5.05 -8.22 10.48
N PHE A 64 6.04 -7.67 9.77
CA PHE A 64 5.84 -6.48 8.94
C PHE A 64 4.91 -6.77 7.74
N LEU A 65 5.06 -7.93 7.09
CA LEU A 65 4.18 -8.36 6.01
C LEU A 65 2.73 -8.59 6.50
N LEU A 66 2.56 -9.18 7.69
CA LEU A 66 1.25 -9.36 8.31
C LEU A 66 0.61 -8.01 8.66
N PHE A 67 1.37 -7.05 9.20
CA PHE A 67 0.88 -5.71 9.51
C PHE A 67 0.43 -4.94 8.27
N ILE A 68 1.21 -4.99 7.17
CA ILE A 68 0.83 -4.39 5.88
C ILE A 68 -0.42 -5.06 5.30
N SER A 69 -0.54 -6.40 5.42
CA SER A 69 -1.73 -7.11 4.94
C SER A 69 -3.01 -6.73 5.70
N GLY A 70 -2.91 -6.41 7.00
CA GLY A 70 -4.05 -5.97 7.81
C GLY A 70 -4.54 -4.56 7.48
N LEU A 71 -3.65 -3.67 7.03
CA LEU A 71 -4.00 -2.30 6.63
C LEU A 71 -4.70 -2.24 5.26
N ALA A 72 -4.59 -3.28 4.43
CA ALA A 72 -5.17 -3.30 3.08
C ALA A 72 -6.71 -3.46 3.05
N VAL A 73 -7.37 -3.65 4.19
CA VAL A 73 -8.83 -3.90 4.27
C VAL A 73 -9.65 -2.63 4.58
N LEU A 74 -9.01 -1.53 4.94
CA LEU A 74 -9.70 -0.25 5.14
C LEU A 74 -9.70 0.52 3.82
N THR A 75 -10.69 0.26 2.96
CA THR A 75 -11.01 1.21 1.89
C THR A 75 -11.58 2.47 2.56
N PRO A 76 -10.91 3.63 2.47
CA PRO A 76 -11.48 4.84 3.00
C PRO A 76 -12.69 5.19 2.11
N ILE A 77 -13.87 5.31 2.72
CA ILE A 77 -15.06 5.86 2.06
C ILE A 77 -14.81 7.37 1.95
N LEU A 78 -13.98 7.77 0.97
CA LEU A 78 -13.70 9.18 0.70
C LEU A 78 -14.85 9.74 -0.14
N ALA A 79 -15.49 10.78 0.37
CA ALA A 79 -16.37 11.63 -0.43
C ALA A 79 -15.57 12.24 -1.58
N THR A 80 -16.08 12.14 -2.81
CA THR A 80 -15.40 12.68 -3.99
C THR A 80 -15.73 14.17 -4.13
N ASP A 81 -14.71 15.01 -4.38
CA ASP A 81 -14.90 16.42 -4.72
C ASP A 81 -14.92 16.61 -6.24
N HIS A 82 -16.07 17.01 -6.77
CA HIS A 82 -16.28 17.32 -8.17
C HIS A 82 -16.18 18.82 -8.41
N ILE A 83 -15.05 19.25 -8.97
CA ILE A 83 -14.84 20.66 -9.34
C ILE A 83 -15.60 20.96 -10.63
N VAL A 84 -16.60 21.84 -10.53
CA VAL A 84 -17.44 22.25 -11.66
C VAL A 84 -16.61 22.91 -12.75
N GLY A 85 -16.68 22.38 -13.98
CA GLY A 85 -15.87 22.84 -15.11
C GLY A 85 -14.40 22.42 -15.05
N ALA A 86 -14.02 21.56 -14.08
CA ALA A 86 -12.65 21.09 -13.86
C ALA A 86 -11.65 22.26 -13.84
N ASN A 87 -10.64 22.25 -14.72
CA ASN A 87 -9.59 23.28 -14.78
C ASN A 87 -10.12 24.65 -15.23
N ARG A 88 -11.33 24.71 -15.82
CA ARG A 88 -11.96 25.97 -16.27
C ARG A 88 -12.79 26.65 -15.19
N GLY A 89 -13.17 25.91 -14.14
CA GLY A 89 -13.98 26.43 -13.04
C GLY A 89 -15.40 26.86 -13.43
N TRP A 90 -15.98 27.71 -12.58
CA TRP A 90 -17.29 28.31 -12.79
C TRP A 90 -17.15 29.63 -13.55
N ASN A 91 -17.38 29.60 -14.87
CA ASN A 91 -17.17 30.68 -15.83
C ASN A 91 -18.14 30.57 -17.04
N PRO A 92 -18.44 31.68 -17.72
CA PRO A 92 -19.24 31.66 -18.95
C PRO A 92 -18.49 30.98 -20.11
N GLY A 93 -19.23 30.50 -21.12
CA GLY A 93 -18.66 29.86 -22.31
C GLY A 93 -18.16 28.43 -22.12
N ILE A 94 -18.47 27.80 -20.97
CA ILE A 94 -18.16 26.40 -20.68
C ILE A 94 -19.40 25.53 -20.92
N ASN A 95 -19.22 24.38 -21.58
CA ASN A 95 -20.30 23.41 -21.76
C ASN A 95 -20.41 22.52 -20.52
N TYR A 96 -21.20 22.99 -19.54
CA TYR A 96 -21.41 22.26 -18.29
C TYR A 96 -22.19 20.96 -18.46
N THR A 97 -23.01 20.83 -19.50
CA THR A 97 -23.69 19.58 -19.82
C THR A 97 -22.69 18.49 -20.18
N LEU A 98 -21.71 18.81 -21.03
CA LEU A 98 -20.63 17.87 -21.37
C LEU A 98 -19.80 17.50 -20.14
N TRP A 99 -19.48 18.49 -19.30
CA TRP A 99 -18.78 18.23 -18.04
C TRP A 99 -19.57 17.29 -17.13
N ALA A 100 -20.84 17.58 -16.89
CA ALA A 100 -21.70 16.79 -16.00
C ALA A 100 -21.89 15.35 -16.51
N ASN A 101 -22.02 15.16 -17.82
CA ASN A 101 -22.14 13.83 -18.44
C ASN A 101 -20.87 12.97 -18.28
N ASN A 102 -19.72 13.60 -18.07
CA ASN A 102 -18.45 12.92 -17.83
C ASN A 102 -18.15 12.74 -16.32
N GLN A 103 -19.15 12.90 -15.46
CA GLN A 103 -19.04 12.76 -14.01
C GLN A 103 -20.12 11.79 -13.51
N THR A 104 -19.84 11.10 -12.42
CA THR A 104 -20.83 10.29 -11.70
C THR A 104 -20.82 10.75 -10.25
N PHE A 105 -21.99 11.15 -9.76
CA PHE A 105 -22.15 11.67 -8.40
C PHE A 105 -22.91 10.65 -7.55
N TYR A 106 -22.46 10.47 -6.32
CA TYR A 106 -23.11 9.66 -5.31
C TYR A 106 -23.50 10.51 -4.09
N VAL A 107 -24.45 10.01 -3.31
CA VAL A 107 -24.82 10.62 -2.03
C VAL A 107 -23.59 10.67 -1.13
N GLY A 108 -23.31 11.86 -0.58
CA GLY A 108 -22.14 12.13 0.26
C GLY A 108 -20.97 12.78 -0.48
N ASP A 109 -21.00 12.83 -1.82
CA ASP A 109 -20.00 13.59 -2.60
C ASP A 109 -20.14 15.10 -2.40
N LEU A 110 -19.09 15.83 -2.76
CA LEU A 110 -19.05 17.29 -2.78
C LEU A 110 -19.04 17.79 -4.22
N ILE A 111 -19.80 18.83 -4.49
CA ILE A 111 -19.67 19.62 -5.72
C ILE A 111 -19.06 20.97 -5.36
N SER A 112 -17.93 21.31 -5.99
CA SER A 112 -17.21 22.53 -5.69
C SER A 112 -17.22 23.53 -6.84
N PHE A 113 -17.53 24.78 -6.49
CA PHE A 113 -17.59 25.90 -7.42
C PHE A 113 -16.41 26.82 -7.15
N ARG A 114 -15.59 27.06 -8.18
CA ARG A 114 -14.39 27.90 -8.10
C ARG A 114 -14.49 29.05 -9.07
N TYR A 115 -14.51 30.27 -8.55
CA TYR A 115 -14.67 31.50 -9.33
C TYR A 115 -14.15 32.73 -8.57
N PRO A 116 -13.88 33.85 -9.25
CA PRO A 116 -13.53 35.09 -8.55
C PRO A 116 -14.73 35.61 -7.74
N LYS A 117 -14.56 35.74 -6.41
CA LYS A 117 -15.62 36.05 -5.42
C LYS A 117 -16.60 37.16 -5.81
N ASN A 118 -16.11 38.19 -6.52
CA ASN A 118 -16.90 39.38 -6.86
C ASN A 118 -17.46 39.35 -8.29
N GLN A 119 -17.25 38.27 -9.04
CA GLN A 119 -17.72 38.17 -10.43
C GLN A 119 -18.98 37.33 -10.55
N TYR A 120 -19.02 36.21 -9.85
CA TYR A 120 -20.08 35.21 -10.01
C TYR A 120 -20.62 34.78 -8.65
N ASN A 121 -21.72 34.05 -8.69
CA ASN A 121 -22.34 33.40 -7.55
C ASN A 121 -22.98 32.09 -8.01
N VAL A 122 -23.42 31.31 -7.05
CA VAL A 122 -24.07 30.01 -7.28
C VAL A 122 -25.36 29.99 -6.51
N PHE A 123 -26.44 29.61 -7.19
CA PHE A 123 -27.73 29.33 -6.56
C PHE A 123 -28.17 27.91 -6.89
N GLU A 124 -28.65 27.18 -5.89
CA GLU A 124 -29.41 25.94 -6.13
C GLU A 124 -30.88 26.33 -6.37
N VAL A 125 -31.46 25.85 -7.45
CA VAL A 125 -32.83 26.13 -7.88
C VAL A 125 -33.58 24.84 -8.21
N ASN A 126 -34.89 24.93 -8.46
CA ASN A 126 -35.64 23.82 -9.03
C ASN A 126 -35.48 23.77 -10.57
N GLN A 127 -36.08 22.76 -11.21
CA GLN A 127 -36.01 22.62 -12.67
C GLN A 127 -36.55 23.84 -13.42
N THR A 128 -37.67 24.42 -12.98
CA THR A 128 -38.26 25.61 -13.63
C THR A 128 -37.34 26.83 -13.52
N GLY A 129 -36.73 27.06 -12.35
CA GLY A 129 -35.74 28.13 -12.16
C GLY A 129 -34.48 27.91 -12.99
N TYR A 130 -34.07 26.65 -13.18
CA TYR A 130 -32.96 26.30 -14.06
C TYR A 130 -33.27 26.62 -15.53
N ASP A 131 -34.43 26.19 -16.02
CA ASP A 131 -34.83 26.36 -17.43
C ASP A 131 -35.07 27.83 -17.78
N ASN A 132 -35.72 28.58 -16.88
CA ASN A 132 -36.03 29.99 -17.08
C ASN A 132 -34.98 30.95 -16.51
N CYS A 133 -33.89 30.44 -15.93
CA CYS A 133 -32.86 31.22 -15.26
C CYS A 133 -33.41 32.21 -14.21
N THR A 134 -34.38 31.77 -13.39
CA THR A 134 -34.99 32.58 -12.31
C THR A 134 -34.57 32.10 -10.93
N LEU A 135 -34.56 33.04 -9.98
CA LEU A 135 -34.19 32.80 -8.59
C LEU A 135 -35.40 32.59 -7.67
N ASP A 136 -36.62 32.58 -8.21
CA ASP A 136 -37.87 32.44 -7.42
C ASP A 136 -37.94 31.12 -6.66
N SER A 137 -37.18 30.12 -7.12
CA SER A 137 -37.09 28.78 -6.52
C SER A 137 -35.75 28.52 -5.83
N ALA A 138 -34.98 29.57 -5.54
CA ALA A 138 -33.66 29.43 -4.93
C ALA A 138 -33.77 28.82 -3.53
N VAL A 139 -33.13 27.67 -3.32
CA VAL A 139 -33.06 26.96 -2.04
C VAL A 139 -31.73 27.17 -1.32
N GLY A 140 -30.71 27.64 -2.04
CA GLY A 140 -29.40 27.95 -1.49
C GLY A 140 -28.67 29.01 -2.30
N ASN A 141 -27.79 29.76 -1.65
CA ASN A 141 -26.88 30.71 -2.30
C ASN A 141 -25.47 30.56 -1.76
N TRP A 142 -24.50 30.75 -2.65
CA TRP A 142 -23.09 30.82 -2.31
C TRP A 142 -22.38 31.88 -3.14
N SER A 143 -21.49 32.62 -2.48
CA SER A 143 -20.77 33.76 -3.06
C SER A 143 -19.35 33.91 -2.48
N SER A 144 -18.72 32.82 -2.02
CA SER A 144 -17.39 32.92 -1.41
C SER A 144 -16.25 32.90 -2.45
N GLY A 145 -16.53 32.42 -3.66
CA GLY A 145 -15.56 32.19 -4.74
C GLY A 145 -14.90 30.80 -4.69
N LYS A 146 -15.01 30.08 -3.57
CA LYS A 146 -14.63 28.68 -3.46
C LYS A 146 -15.62 27.96 -2.55
N ASP A 147 -16.75 27.58 -3.14
CA ASP A 147 -17.85 26.98 -2.40
C ASP A 147 -17.81 25.46 -2.54
N PHE A 148 -18.05 24.76 -1.43
CA PHE A 148 -18.16 23.31 -1.38
C PHE A 148 -19.57 22.97 -0.92
N ILE A 149 -20.33 22.29 -1.78
CA ILE A 149 -21.74 21.98 -1.54
C ILE A 149 -21.89 20.47 -1.40
N PRO A 150 -22.35 19.95 -0.25
CA PRO A 150 -22.55 18.53 -0.06
C PRO A 150 -23.81 18.03 -0.77
N LEU A 151 -23.70 16.89 -1.44
CA LEU A 151 -24.79 16.23 -2.17
C LEU A 151 -25.42 15.16 -1.28
N ASN A 152 -26.29 15.60 -0.36
CA ASN A 152 -26.84 14.73 0.71
C ASN A 152 -27.98 13.81 0.29
N HIS A 153 -28.61 14.08 -0.85
CA HIS A 153 -29.79 13.34 -1.32
C HIS A 153 -29.60 12.87 -2.76
N ALA A 154 -30.07 11.66 -3.04
CA ALA A 154 -30.14 11.11 -4.40
C ALA A 154 -31.27 11.80 -5.16
N LYS A 155 -30.93 12.89 -5.84
CA LYS A 155 -31.83 13.67 -6.69
C LYS A 155 -31.04 14.36 -7.80
N ARG A 156 -31.76 14.99 -8.72
CA ARG A 156 -31.15 15.94 -9.64
C ARG A 156 -31.03 17.30 -8.94
N TYR A 157 -29.82 17.86 -8.93
CA TYR A 157 -29.56 19.21 -8.47
C TYR A 157 -29.40 20.13 -9.68
N TYR A 158 -29.85 21.37 -9.51
CA TYR A 158 -29.73 22.40 -10.53
C TYR A 158 -29.05 23.61 -9.92
N PHE A 159 -27.96 24.04 -10.55
CA PHE A 159 -27.20 25.20 -10.12
C PHE A 159 -27.13 26.23 -11.24
N ILE A 160 -27.34 27.50 -10.90
CA ILE A 160 -27.29 28.62 -11.85
C ILE A 160 -26.49 29.79 -11.29
N CYS A 161 -25.98 30.63 -12.18
CA CYS A 161 -25.40 31.92 -11.84
C CYS A 161 -26.50 32.99 -11.84
N GLY A 162 -26.66 33.74 -10.75
CA GLY A 162 -27.78 34.66 -10.55
C GLY A 162 -27.60 36.04 -11.18
N ASN A 163 -26.40 36.37 -11.69
CA ASN A 163 -26.08 37.68 -12.27
C ASN A 163 -26.41 37.79 -13.78
N GLY A 164 -27.36 36.98 -14.27
CA GLY A 164 -27.74 36.92 -15.69
C GLY A 164 -26.89 36.01 -16.57
N GLN A 165 -25.73 35.53 -16.10
CA GLN A 165 -24.86 34.64 -16.88
C GLN A 165 -25.45 33.24 -17.11
N CYS A 166 -26.51 32.87 -16.39
CA CYS A 166 -27.27 31.65 -16.65
C CYS A 166 -27.71 31.54 -18.13
N TYR A 167 -28.15 32.64 -18.74
CA TYR A 167 -28.52 32.69 -20.16
C TYR A 167 -27.33 32.49 -21.11
N ASN A 168 -26.12 32.80 -20.64
CA ASN A 168 -24.87 32.57 -21.37
C ASN A 168 -24.29 31.17 -21.12
N GLY A 169 -25.12 30.24 -20.62
CA GLY A 169 -24.75 28.85 -20.39
C GLY A 169 -24.11 28.58 -19.03
N MET A 170 -24.04 29.57 -18.13
CA MET A 170 -23.48 29.41 -16.78
C MET A 170 -24.51 28.78 -15.82
N LYS A 171 -24.89 27.55 -16.16
CA LYS A 171 -25.87 26.70 -15.49
C LYS A 171 -25.45 25.24 -15.60
N VAL A 172 -25.58 24.46 -14.53
CA VAL A 172 -25.26 23.02 -14.53
C VAL A 172 -26.34 22.21 -13.83
N SER A 173 -26.65 21.02 -14.38
CA SER A 173 -27.52 20.05 -13.71
C SER A 173 -26.73 18.76 -13.50
N VAL A 174 -26.84 18.18 -12.30
CA VAL A 174 -26.13 16.95 -11.93
C VAL A 174 -27.11 15.95 -11.33
N VAL A 175 -26.91 14.66 -11.63
CA VAL A 175 -27.73 13.56 -11.08
C VAL A 175 -26.92 12.83 -10.04
N VAL A 176 -27.46 12.80 -8.82
CA VAL A 176 -26.83 12.13 -7.68
C VAL A 176 -27.51 10.79 -7.45
N HIS A 177 -26.72 9.72 -7.43
CA HIS A 177 -27.18 8.36 -7.24
C HIS A 177 -27.05 7.96 -5.77
N PRO A 178 -27.91 7.05 -5.26
CA PRO A 178 -27.67 6.46 -3.95
C PRO A 178 -26.34 5.69 -3.95
N LEU A 179 -25.69 5.61 -2.79
CA LEU A 179 -24.49 4.81 -2.65
C LEU A 179 -24.78 3.35 -3.02
N PRO A 180 -23.87 2.67 -3.73
CA PRO A 180 -24.04 1.25 -4.02
C PRO A 180 -24.12 0.48 -2.70
N SER A 181 -25.11 -0.41 -2.58
CA SER A 181 -25.24 -1.26 -1.41
C SER A 181 -23.98 -2.10 -1.25
N PRO A 182 -23.44 -2.26 -0.03
CA PRO A 182 -22.31 -3.15 0.20
C PRO A 182 -22.66 -4.56 -0.33
N PRO A 183 -21.69 -5.29 -0.91
CA PRO A 183 -21.95 -6.62 -1.42
C PRO A 183 -22.54 -7.48 -0.29
N LYS A 184 -23.73 -8.04 -0.54
CA LYS A 184 -24.40 -8.95 0.39
C LYS A 184 -23.44 -10.10 0.69
N ALA A 185 -23.07 -10.27 1.96
CA ALA A 185 -22.27 -11.41 2.39
C ALA A 185 -22.94 -12.70 1.90
N ALA A 186 -22.21 -13.51 1.12
CA ALA A 186 -22.71 -14.78 0.64
C ALA A 186 -23.09 -15.66 1.85
N PRO A 187 -24.26 -16.33 1.84
CA PRO A 187 -24.59 -17.29 2.88
C PRO A 187 -23.52 -18.40 2.88
N GLY A 188 -22.82 -18.56 4.00
CA GLY A 188 -21.82 -19.61 4.17
C GLY A 188 -22.47 -20.99 4.04
N ALA A 189 -22.06 -21.75 3.03
CA ALA A 189 -22.30 -23.18 2.93
C ALA A 189 -20.97 -23.90 3.15
N HIS A 190 -20.94 -24.66 4.24
CA HIS A 190 -19.90 -25.59 4.63
C HIS A 190 -19.78 -26.74 3.59
N ASN A 191 -18.56 -27.27 3.43
CA ASN A 191 -18.12 -28.46 2.66
C ASN A 191 -17.52 -28.25 1.24
N SER A 192 -16.19 -28.27 1.24
CA SER A 192 -15.31 -29.17 0.46
C SER A 192 -15.67 -29.50 -0.99
N SER A 193 -15.03 -28.83 -1.93
CA SER A 193 -14.27 -29.49 -3.01
C SER A 193 -13.50 -28.45 -3.82
N SER A 194 -12.21 -28.69 -3.94
CA SER A 194 -11.24 -27.92 -4.72
C SER A 194 -11.70 -27.74 -6.17
N GLU A 195 -11.84 -26.50 -6.63
CA GLU A 195 -11.67 -26.19 -8.05
C GLU A 195 -11.13 -24.77 -8.21
N SER A 196 -9.95 -24.71 -8.82
CA SER A 196 -9.16 -23.50 -9.01
C SER A 196 -9.87 -22.50 -9.92
N ALA A 197 -10.40 -21.41 -9.36
CA ALA A 197 -10.80 -20.25 -10.15
C ALA A 197 -9.58 -19.34 -10.37
N VAL A 198 -9.11 -19.34 -11.62
CA VAL A 198 -8.04 -18.50 -12.14
C VAL A 198 -8.40 -17.03 -11.94
N LEU A 199 -7.59 -16.32 -11.15
CA LEU A 199 -7.70 -14.88 -10.96
C LEU A 199 -7.03 -14.19 -12.16
N VAL A 200 -7.84 -13.64 -13.07
CA VAL A 200 -7.36 -12.76 -14.14
C VAL A 200 -6.96 -11.42 -13.53
N VAL A 201 -5.66 -11.26 -13.26
CA VAL A 201 -5.08 -9.99 -12.81
C VAL A 201 -4.88 -9.08 -14.04
N PRO A 202 -5.37 -7.82 -14.04
CA PRO A 202 -5.04 -6.87 -15.10
C PRO A 202 -3.53 -6.55 -15.07
N ARG A 203 -2.88 -6.90 -16.18
CA ARG A 203 -1.45 -6.75 -16.45
C ARG A 203 -1.10 -5.30 -16.76
N GLN A 204 -1.08 -4.42 -15.78
CA GLN A 204 -0.43 -3.10 -15.90
C GLN A 204 -0.24 -2.46 -14.52
N GLY A 205 1.01 -2.35 -14.05
CA GLY A 205 1.34 -1.49 -12.90
C GLY A 205 2.54 -1.89 -12.02
N PHE A 206 3.01 -3.14 -12.03
CA PHE A 206 4.06 -3.60 -11.11
C PHE A 206 5.49 -3.52 -11.69
N ARG A 207 5.93 -2.34 -12.14
CA ARG A 207 7.36 -2.12 -12.47
C ARG A 207 8.10 -1.14 -11.58
N ALA A 208 7.46 -0.53 -10.59
CA ALA A 208 8.12 0.47 -9.73
C ALA A 208 8.55 -0.04 -8.34
N LEU A 209 8.07 -1.20 -7.86
CA LEU A 209 8.34 -1.65 -6.48
C LEU A 209 9.46 -2.70 -6.35
N ALA A 210 9.94 -3.27 -7.45
CA ALA A 210 11.01 -4.29 -7.40
C ALA A 210 12.43 -3.70 -7.21
N VAL A 211 12.62 -2.39 -7.37
CA VAL A 211 13.95 -1.77 -7.31
C VAL A 211 14.32 -1.33 -5.88
N SER A 212 13.34 -1.04 -5.00
CA SER A 212 13.64 -0.59 -3.63
C SER A 212 13.94 -1.72 -2.63
N LEU A 213 13.46 -2.95 -2.86
CA LEU A 213 13.75 -4.07 -1.96
C LEU A 213 15.16 -4.67 -2.16
N ALA A 214 15.74 -4.50 -3.36
CA ALA A 214 17.09 -4.97 -3.67
C ALA A 214 18.18 -4.16 -2.96
N MET A 215 17.91 -2.90 -2.60
CA MET A 215 18.87 -2.04 -1.90
C MET A 215 19.01 -2.37 -0.40
N LEU A 216 18.03 -3.04 0.20
CA LEU A 216 18.09 -3.46 1.61
C LEU A 216 18.67 -4.86 1.82
N CYS A 217 18.83 -5.66 0.75
CA CYS A 217 19.43 -6.99 0.84
C CYS A 217 20.94 -7.03 0.59
N PHE A 218 21.54 -5.96 0.04
CA PHE A 218 22.96 -5.96 -0.36
C PHE A 218 23.84 -4.88 0.29
N GLY A 219 23.32 -4.05 1.19
CA GLY A 219 24.11 -2.98 1.83
C GLY A 219 24.28 -3.18 3.34
N PHE A 220 25.52 -3.06 3.82
CA PHE A 220 25.97 -3.07 5.23
C PHE A 220 26.33 -4.40 5.87
N GLY A 221 27.19 -5.14 5.19
CA GLY A 221 28.06 -6.10 5.85
C GLY A 221 29.42 -6.15 5.18
N TRP A 222 30.15 -5.02 5.15
CA TRP A 222 31.60 -4.88 4.98
C TRP A 222 31.97 -3.38 5.07
N VAL A 223 32.16 -2.89 6.30
CA VAL A 223 33.23 -1.98 6.74
C VAL A 223 33.56 -2.37 8.17
#